data_AF-A0A524QX64-F1
#
_entry.id   AF-A0A524QX64-F1
#
_cell.length_a   1.000
_cell.length_b   1.000
_cell.length_c   1.000
_cell.angle_alpha   90.00
_cell.angle_beta   90.00
_cell.angle_gamma   90.00
#
_symmetry.space_group_name_H-M   'P 1'
#
loop_
_entity.id
_entity.type
_entity.pdbx_description
1 polymer ?
#
loop_
_entity_poly.entity_id
_entity_poly.type
_entity_poly.pdbx_seq_one_letter_code
_entity_poly.pdbx_strand_id
1 'polypeptide(L)'
;MRTPIVVIALGLLASPAPVMGQVAIRARSMTAVQEAHAIQPADLIRATVALRQAQGVLAATQVQQAGIQSSLGLLRGELALRQAQVNRLQPQEIQRATAALGQAEALVGALALSRFATTPSTAWAAQDPADSLYRAARQALNRNDYWRSVELFRAVRDRYPKSAYAPDSYYWESYGLYRRGSTDALRM
;
A
#
# COMPACT_ATOMS: atom_id res chain seq x y z
N MET A 1 -36.59 25.65 36.99
CA MET A 1 -37.42 24.55 37.54
C MET A 1 -36.98 23.24 36.90
N ARG A 2 -37.12 22.14 37.66
CA ARG A 2 -36.56 20.79 37.50
C ARG A 2 -36.90 20.07 36.17
N THR A 3 -35.96 19.24 35.71
CA THR A 3 -36.00 18.13 34.73
C THR A 3 -36.92 16.94 35.17
N PRO A 4 -37.05 15.78 34.45
CA PRO A 4 -36.81 15.36 33.03
C PRO A 4 -37.88 14.37 32.44
N ILE A 5 -37.55 13.71 31.29
CA ILE A 5 -37.86 12.31 30.85
C ILE A 5 -38.86 12.25 29.63
N VAL A 6 -38.66 11.56 28.48
CA VAL A 6 -37.77 10.47 27.99
C VAL A 6 -37.31 10.78 26.53
N VAL A 7 -36.09 10.35 26.24
CA VAL A 7 -35.42 10.19 24.94
C VAL A 7 -36.03 9.04 24.11
N ILE A 8 -36.11 9.16 22.78
CA ILE A 8 -35.57 8.17 21.82
C ILE A 8 -35.39 8.88 20.47
N ALA A 9 -34.15 8.81 19.99
CA ALA A 9 -33.65 9.35 18.74
C ALA A 9 -33.66 8.28 17.62
N LEU A 10 -33.87 8.71 16.37
CA LEU A 10 -33.11 8.43 15.13
C LEU A 10 -34.05 8.74 13.95
N GLY A 11 -33.79 9.72 13.07
CA GLY A 11 -32.65 9.75 12.14
C GLY A 11 -33.16 9.36 10.74
N LEU A 12 -33.85 10.26 10.03
CA LEU A 12 -33.33 11.14 8.95
C LEU A 12 -32.75 10.38 7.74
N LEU A 13 -33.42 10.39 6.57
CA LEU A 13 -32.91 10.94 5.30
C LEU A 13 -33.80 10.63 4.06
N ALA A 14 -33.99 11.68 3.25
CA ALA A 14 -34.03 11.72 1.78
C ALA A 14 -35.24 11.19 0.97
N SER A 15 -36.04 12.16 0.50
CA SER A 15 -36.83 12.19 -0.75
C SER A 15 -35.94 12.13 -2.02
N PRO A 16 -36.42 11.92 -3.30
CA PRO A 16 -37.66 12.50 -3.86
C PRO A 16 -38.49 11.72 -4.92
N ALA A 17 -39.74 12.18 -5.02
CA ALA A 17 -40.73 12.29 -6.11
C ALA A 17 -40.64 11.51 -7.45
N PRO A 18 -41.81 11.08 -8.01
CA PRO A 18 -41.93 10.48 -9.34
C PRO A 18 -42.02 11.55 -10.47
N VAL A 19 -41.33 11.30 -11.58
CA VAL A 19 -41.33 12.13 -12.79
C VAL A 19 -42.34 11.60 -13.82
N MET A 20 -43.25 12.48 -14.22
CA MET A 20 -43.97 12.64 -15.50
C MET A 20 -44.39 11.42 -16.33
N GLY A 21 -45.70 11.38 -16.61
CA GLY A 21 -46.28 10.61 -17.71
C GLY A 21 -47.79 10.79 -17.83
N GLN A 22 -48.26 12.02 -18.00
CA GLN A 22 -49.65 12.31 -18.39
C GLN A 22 -49.88 11.78 -19.82
N VAL A 23 -50.60 10.67 -19.96
CA VAL A 23 -51.21 10.27 -21.24
C VAL A 23 -52.67 10.71 -21.19
N ALA A 24 -52.96 11.77 -21.94
CA ALA A 24 -54.31 12.30 -22.10
C ALA A 24 -55.23 11.27 -22.77
N ILE A 25 -56.11 10.64 -22.01
CA ILE A 25 -57.23 9.86 -22.56
C ILE A 25 -58.35 10.85 -22.92
N ARG A 26 -58.21 11.48 -24.09
CA ARG A 26 -59.27 12.32 -24.67
C ARG A 26 -60.36 11.40 -25.23
N ALA A 27 -61.58 11.65 -24.78
CA ALA A 27 -62.80 10.97 -25.16
C ALA A 27 -62.92 10.73 -26.67
N ARG A 28 -63.04 9.46 -27.05
CA ARG A 28 -63.73 9.03 -28.28
C ARG A 28 -64.70 7.91 -27.90
N SER A 29 -65.61 8.22 -26.99
CA SER A 29 -66.79 7.41 -26.72
C SER A 29 -67.74 7.52 -27.92
N MET A 30 -68.31 6.39 -28.34
CA MET A 30 -69.49 6.26 -29.21
C MET A 30 -69.33 6.09 -30.73
N THR A 31 -68.18 5.67 -31.25
CA THR A 31 -68.14 5.13 -32.65
C THR A 31 -67.12 4.01 -32.85
N ALA A 32 -66.97 3.16 -31.84
CA ALA A 32 -66.26 1.88 -31.94
C ALA A 32 -66.98 0.78 -31.12
N VAL A 33 -68.29 0.92 -30.94
CA VAL A 33 -69.15 -0.13 -30.32
C VAL A 33 -69.39 -1.28 -31.32
N GLN A 34 -68.89 -1.17 -32.56
CA GLN A 34 -69.17 -2.08 -33.67
C GLN A 34 -68.06 -3.10 -33.96
N GLU A 35 -67.17 -3.33 -33.00
CA GLU A 35 -66.40 -4.58 -32.91
C GLU A 35 -66.38 -5.04 -31.45
N ALA A 36 -67.57 -5.28 -30.88
CA ALA A 36 -67.68 -6.25 -29.81
C ALA A 36 -67.39 -7.62 -30.43
N HIS A 37 -66.11 -7.92 -30.66
CA HIS A 37 -65.66 -9.26 -30.96
C HIS A 37 -66.18 -10.11 -29.81
N ALA A 38 -67.20 -10.93 -30.07
CA ALA A 38 -67.76 -11.80 -29.06
C ALA A 38 -66.59 -12.61 -28.52
N ILE A 39 -66.18 -12.37 -27.27
CA ILE A 39 -65.06 -13.07 -26.65
C ILE A 39 -65.44 -14.53 -26.68
N GLN A 40 -64.82 -15.28 -27.59
CA GLN A 40 -65.12 -16.69 -27.74
C GLN A 40 -64.68 -17.37 -26.44
N PRO A 41 -65.41 -18.36 -25.92
CA PRO A 41 -64.97 -19.10 -24.74
C PRO A 41 -63.57 -19.72 -24.93
N ALA A 42 -63.18 -20.01 -26.18
CA ALA A 42 -61.84 -20.44 -26.55
C ALA A 42 -60.74 -19.39 -26.25
N ASP A 43 -61.03 -18.09 -26.33
CA ASP A 43 -60.07 -17.02 -26.06
C ASP A 43 -59.80 -16.86 -24.56
N LEU A 44 -60.83 -17.05 -23.72
CA LEU A 44 -60.68 -17.08 -22.26
C LEU A 44 -59.84 -18.29 -21.80
N ILE A 45 -60.02 -19.45 -22.43
CA ILE A 45 -59.21 -20.64 -22.16
C ILE A 45 -57.76 -20.40 -22.58
N ARG A 46 -57.52 -19.81 -23.76
CA ARG A 46 -56.16 -19.45 -24.21
C ARG A 46 -55.49 -18.44 -23.27
N ALA A 47 -56.22 -17.42 -22.83
CA ALA A 47 -55.70 -16.41 -21.91
C ALA A 47 -55.36 -17.00 -20.52
N THR A 48 -56.19 -17.89 -19.98
CA THR A 48 -55.93 -18.55 -18.68
C THR A 48 -54.75 -19.51 -18.75
N VAL A 49 -54.59 -20.24 -19.85
CA VAL A 49 -53.41 -21.08 -20.10
C VAL A 49 -52.15 -20.23 -20.21
N ALA A 50 -52.18 -19.13 -20.96
CA ALA A 50 -51.06 -18.20 -21.08
C ALA A 50 -50.68 -17.56 -19.73
N LEU A 51 -51.66 -17.20 -18.90
CA LEU A 51 -51.43 -16.67 -17.56
C LEU A 51 -50.76 -17.69 -16.65
N ARG A 52 -51.22 -18.95 -16.66
CA ARG A 52 -50.61 -20.04 -15.87
C ARG A 52 -49.17 -20.31 -16.32
N GLN A 53 -48.92 -20.28 -17.63
CA GLN A 53 -47.56 -20.42 -18.18
C GLN A 53 -46.66 -19.26 -17.75
N ALA A 54 -47.14 -18.01 -17.85
CA ALA A 54 -46.40 -16.84 -17.40
C ALA A 54 -46.08 -16.88 -15.90
N GLN A 55 -47.04 -17.32 -15.07
CA GLN A 55 -46.83 -17.55 -13.64
C GLN A 55 -45.77 -18.62 -13.37
N GLY A 56 -45.74 -19.70 -14.15
CA GLY A 56 -44.71 -20.73 -14.07
C GLY A 56 -43.31 -20.22 -14.38
N VAL A 57 -43.17 -19.40 -15.42
CA VAL A 57 -41.88 -18.76 -15.79
C VAL A 57 -41.39 -17.82 -14.69
N LEU A 58 -42.30 -17.03 -14.09
CA LEU A 58 -41.95 -16.14 -12.97
C LEU A 58 -41.47 -16.91 -11.75
N ALA A 59 -42.14 -18.01 -11.38
CA ALA A 59 -41.71 -18.87 -10.27
C ALA A 59 -40.33 -19.50 -10.53
N ALA A 60 -40.09 -20.01 -11.74
CA ALA A 60 -38.78 -20.53 -12.12
C ALA A 60 -37.67 -19.47 -12.04
N THR A 61 -37.98 -18.25 -12.51
CA THR A 61 -37.05 -17.12 -12.44
C THR A 61 -36.71 -16.74 -11.00
N GLN A 62 -37.70 -16.74 -10.10
CA GLN A 62 -37.48 -16.46 -8.67
C GLN A 62 -36.58 -17.51 -8.00
N VAL A 63 -36.80 -18.80 -8.30
CA VAL A 63 -35.94 -19.89 -7.79
C VAL A 63 -34.51 -19.74 -8.32
N GLN A 64 -34.35 -19.41 -9.60
CA GLN A 64 -33.04 -19.16 -10.19
C GLN A 64 -32.33 -17.98 -9.52
N GLN A 65 -33.04 -16.88 -9.27
CA GLN A 65 -32.49 -15.72 -8.56
C GLN A 65 -32.07 -16.07 -7.12
N ALA A 66 -32.86 -16.86 -6.39
CA ALA A 66 -32.50 -17.32 -5.05
C ALA A 66 -31.22 -18.19 -5.06
N GLY A 67 -31.04 -19.03 -6.09
CA GLY A 67 -29.81 -19.79 -6.30
C GLY A 67 -28.59 -18.91 -6.54
N ILE A 68 -28.74 -17.86 -7.36
CA ILE A 68 -27.67 -16.88 -7.61
C ILE A 68 -27.32 -16.11 -6.32
N GLN A 69 -28.32 -15.71 -5.53
CA GLN A 69 -28.07 -15.02 -4.26
C GLN A 69 -27.31 -15.91 -3.26
N SER A 70 -27.67 -17.20 -3.19
CA SER A 70 -27.00 -18.17 -2.31
C SER A 70 -25.54 -18.37 -2.69
N SER A 71 -25.25 -18.53 -3.98
CA SER A 71 -23.88 -18.69 -4.48
C SER A 71 -23.03 -17.42 -4.27
N LEU A 72 -23.61 -16.22 -4.42
CA LEU A 72 -22.94 -14.97 -4.05
C LEU A 72 -22.63 -14.89 -2.55
N GLY A 73 -23.52 -15.39 -1.70
CA GLY A 73 -23.29 -15.48 -0.26
C GLY A 73 -22.08 -16.35 0.09
N LEU A 74 -22.00 -17.53 -0.52
CA LEU A 74 -20.87 -18.46 -0.34
C LEU A 74 -19.55 -17.85 -0.82
N LEU A 75 -19.54 -17.25 -2.01
CA LEU A 75 -18.36 -16.59 -2.58
C LEU A 75 -17.88 -15.43 -1.71
N ARG A 76 -18.80 -14.62 -1.16
CA ARG A 76 -18.47 -13.56 -0.19
C ARG A 76 -17.88 -14.13 1.10
N GLY A 77 -18.41 -15.24 1.59
CA GLY A 77 -17.87 -15.95 2.74
C GLY A 77 -16.45 -16.44 2.51
N GLU A 78 -16.19 -17.09 1.37
CA GLU A 78 -14.85 -17.55 1.00
C GLU A 78 -13.86 -16.37 0.86
N LEU A 79 -14.28 -15.29 0.20
CA LEU A 79 -13.46 -14.09 0.07
C LEU A 79 -13.10 -13.50 1.43
N ALA A 80 -14.06 -13.43 2.37
CA ALA A 80 -13.81 -12.96 3.73
C ALA A 80 -12.81 -13.86 4.48
N LEU A 81 -12.90 -15.18 4.32
CA LEU A 81 -11.94 -16.13 4.90
C LEU A 81 -10.54 -15.97 4.31
N ARG A 82 -10.43 -15.85 2.98
CA ARG A 82 -9.15 -15.62 2.31
C ARG A 82 -8.54 -14.29 2.72
N GLN A 83 -9.34 -13.22 2.80
CA GLN A 83 -8.88 -11.92 3.26
C GLN A 83 -8.40 -11.96 4.72
N ALA A 84 -9.13 -12.66 5.60
CA ALA A 84 -8.72 -12.86 6.99
C ALA A 84 -7.40 -13.64 7.10
N GLN A 85 -7.18 -14.64 6.23
CA GLN A 85 -5.92 -15.37 6.17
C GLN A 85 -4.76 -14.44 5.75
N VAL A 86 -4.94 -13.64 4.70
CA VAL A 86 -3.94 -12.65 4.26
C VAL A 86 -3.62 -11.67 5.39
N ASN A 87 -4.65 -11.14 6.06
CA ASN A 87 -4.48 -10.22 7.19
C ASN A 87 -3.79 -10.86 8.41
N ARG A 88 -3.82 -12.19 8.56
CA ARG A 88 -3.08 -12.91 9.62
C ARG A 88 -1.62 -13.17 9.25
N LEU A 89 -1.33 -13.39 7.98
CA LEU A 89 0.03 -13.64 7.51
C LEU A 89 0.88 -12.35 7.55
N GLN A 90 0.30 -11.19 7.25
CA GLN A 90 1.01 -9.91 7.29
C GLN A 90 1.69 -9.63 8.64
N PRO A 91 0.99 -9.69 9.80
CA PRO A 91 1.62 -9.52 11.10
C PRO A 91 2.65 -10.59 11.46
N GLN A 92 2.42 -11.85 11.05
CA GLN A 92 3.33 -12.95 11.36
C GLN A 92 4.67 -12.81 10.63
N GLU A 93 4.65 -12.41 9.36
CA GLU A 93 5.86 -12.17 8.58
C GLU A 93 6.62 -10.95 9.11
N ILE A 94 5.91 -9.89 9.52
CA ILE A 94 6.53 -8.74 10.20
C ILE A 94 7.18 -9.19 11.52
N GLN A 95 6.47 -9.97 12.35
CA GLN A 95 7.01 -10.50 13.61
C GLN A 95 8.25 -11.37 13.38
N ARG A 96 8.22 -12.28 12.39
CA ARG A 96 9.36 -13.11 12.01
C ARG A 96 10.53 -12.28 11.53
N ALA A 97 10.30 -11.29 10.66
CA ALA A 97 11.33 -10.38 10.20
C ALA A 97 11.93 -9.59 11.37
N THR A 98 11.11 -9.05 12.28
CA THR A 98 11.60 -8.35 13.48
C THR A 98 12.38 -9.27 14.42
N ALA A 99 11.94 -10.52 14.61
CA ALA A 99 12.65 -11.49 15.43
C ALA A 99 13.97 -11.94 14.81
N ALA A 100 14.00 -12.11 13.48
CA ALA A 100 15.22 -12.43 12.73
C ALA A 100 16.21 -11.26 12.77
N LEU A 101 15.73 -10.02 12.66
CA LEU A 101 16.54 -8.82 12.83
C LEU A 101 17.12 -8.74 14.25
N GLY A 102 16.31 -8.97 15.30
CA GLY A 102 16.80 -8.99 16.67
C GLY A 102 17.84 -10.09 16.94
N GLN A 103 17.67 -11.28 16.34
CA GLN A 103 18.67 -12.35 16.40
C GLN A 103 19.96 -11.99 15.65
N ALA A 104 19.84 -11.38 14.47
CA ALA A 104 20.99 -10.92 13.71
C ALA A 104 21.75 -9.83 14.47
N GLU A 105 21.05 -8.87 15.09
CA GLU A 105 21.66 -7.85 15.96
C GLU A 105 22.35 -8.48 17.17
N ALA A 106 21.75 -9.48 17.81
CA ALA A 106 22.37 -10.22 18.91
C ALA A 106 23.64 -10.97 18.45
N LEU A 107 23.61 -11.61 17.28
CA LEU A 107 24.77 -12.28 16.69
C LEU A 107 25.88 -11.29 16.31
N VAL A 108 25.53 -10.16 15.69
CA VAL A 108 26.48 -9.07 15.37
C VAL A 108 27.05 -8.48 16.65
N GLY A 109 26.24 -8.29 17.70
CA GLY A 109 26.68 -7.85 19.01
C GLY A 109 27.62 -8.85 19.69
N ALA A 110 27.32 -10.15 19.61
CA ALA A 110 28.16 -11.22 20.15
C ALA A 110 29.49 -11.35 19.38
N LEU A 111 29.45 -11.27 18.04
CA LEU A 111 30.64 -11.23 17.20
C LEU A 111 31.44 -9.94 17.43
N ALA A 112 30.77 -8.81 17.68
CA ALA A 112 31.40 -7.55 18.05
C ALA A 112 32.12 -7.67 19.40
N LEU A 113 31.44 -8.20 20.43
CA LEU A 113 32.05 -8.48 21.73
C LEU A 113 33.22 -9.46 21.60
N SER A 114 33.12 -10.47 20.74
CA SER A 114 34.20 -11.44 20.47
C SER A 114 35.40 -10.82 19.74
N ARG A 115 35.18 -9.98 18.71
CA ARG A 115 36.28 -9.25 18.03
C ARG A 115 36.93 -8.20 18.94
N PHE A 116 36.18 -7.65 19.91
CA PHE A 116 36.71 -6.71 20.91
C PHE A 116 37.30 -7.42 22.13
N ALA A 117 37.00 -8.70 22.35
CA ALA A 117 37.66 -9.55 23.33
C ALA A 117 39.06 -10.01 22.86
N THR A 118 39.40 -9.75 21.59
CA THR A 118 40.78 -9.68 21.15
C THR A 118 41.25 -8.26 21.47
N THR A 119 42.33 -8.13 22.25
CA THR A 119 43.03 -6.90 22.64
C THR A 119 42.66 -5.65 21.84
N PRO A 120 42.34 -4.51 22.50
CA PRO A 120 41.89 -3.29 21.83
C PRO A 120 42.80 -2.99 20.64
N SER A 121 42.20 -2.77 19.46
CA SER A 121 42.97 -2.45 18.26
C SER A 121 43.93 -1.32 18.61
N THR A 122 45.22 -1.62 18.59
CA THR A 122 46.27 -0.62 18.72
C THR A 122 45.88 0.55 17.86
N ALA A 123 45.77 1.73 18.46
CA ALA A 123 45.38 2.97 17.81
C ALA A 123 45.97 3.02 16.38
N TRP A 124 45.07 3.01 15.39
CA TRP A 124 45.28 2.95 13.94
C TRP A 124 46.73 2.78 13.52
N ALA A 125 47.14 1.53 13.25
CA ALA A 125 48.40 1.15 12.59
C ALA A 125 49.53 2.18 12.72
N ALA A 126 49.90 2.59 13.95
CA ALA A 126 50.86 3.67 14.17
C ALA A 126 52.27 3.37 13.60
N GLN A 127 52.50 2.11 13.20
CA GLN A 127 53.70 1.61 12.55
C GLN A 127 53.61 1.63 11.01
N ASP A 128 52.47 2.01 10.44
CA ASP A 128 52.29 2.14 8.99
C ASP A 128 52.99 3.44 8.52
N PRO A 129 53.87 3.35 7.53
CA PRO A 129 54.65 4.50 7.06
C PRO A 129 53.77 5.64 6.49
N ALA A 130 52.50 5.37 6.14
CA ALA A 130 51.58 6.38 5.66
C ALA A 130 50.80 7.10 6.77
N ASP A 131 50.90 6.71 8.06
CA ASP A 131 50.10 7.30 9.15
C ASP A 131 50.25 8.82 9.22
N SER A 132 51.48 9.32 9.16
CA SER A 132 51.76 10.76 9.21
C SER A 132 51.09 11.51 8.05
N LEU A 133 51.14 10.94 6.84
CA LEU A 133 50.53 11.53 5.65
C LEU A 133 49.01 11.49 5.71
N TYR A 134 48.44 10.37 6.16
CA TYR A 134 47.00 10.20 6.31
C TYR A 134 46.43 11.15 7.39
N ARG A 135 47.11 11.29 8.53
CA ARG A 135 46.71 12.23 9.58
C ARG A 135 46.78 13.68 9.11
N ALA A 136 47.81 14.05 8.34
CA ALA A 136 47.88 15.37 7.72
C ALA A 136 46.70 15.61 6.74
N ALA A 137 46.33 14.61 5.95
CA ALA A 137 45.18 14.68 5.04
C ALA A 137 43.85 14.89 5.80
N ARG A 138 43.66 14.17 6.91
CA ARG A 138 42.50 14.32 7.81
C ARG A 138 42.45 15.69 8.47
N GLN A 139 43.60 16.23 8.90
CA GLN A 139 43.67 17.58 9.46
C GLN A 139 43.30 18.65 8.42
N ALA A 140 43.77 18.52 7.18
CA ALA A 140 43.37 19.42 6.10
C ALA A 140 41.86 19.35 5.86
N LEU A 141 41.28 18.14 5.82
CA LEU A 141 39.83 17.93 5.68
C LEU A 141 39.04 18.62 6.80
N ASN A 142 39.47 18.44 8.05
CA ASN A 142 38.81 19.01 9.23
C ASN A 142 38.89 20.55 9.25
N ARG A 143 39.90 21.14 8.62
CA ARG A 143 40.03 22.60 8.42
C ARG A 143 39.26 23.12 7.20
N ASN A 144 38.48 22.26 6.53
CA ASN A 144 37.79 22.55 5.27
C ASN A 144 38.72 22.91 4.11
N ASP A 145 40.01 22.59 4.21
CA ASP A 145 40.97 22.71 3.12
C ASP A 145 40.85 21.47 2.22
N TYR A 146 39.76 21.43 1.44
CA TYR A 146 39.41 20.29 0.62
C TYR A 146 40.41 20.06 -0.53
N TRP A 147 41.00 21.12 -1.08
CA TRP A 147 42.01 21.00 -2.12
C TRP A 147 43.25 20.27 -1.59
N ARG A 148 43.80 20.74 -0.47
CA ARG A 148 44.98 20.12 0.12
C ARG A 148 44.71 18.71 0.62
N SER A 149 43.53 18.48 1.17
CA SER A 149 43.12 17.16 1.66
C SER A 149 43.07 16.12 0.54
N VAL A 150 42.47 16.45 -0.61
CA VAL A 150 42.41 15.59 -1.80
C VAL A 150 43.81 15.20 -2.26
N GLU A 151 44.73 16.16 -2.41
CA GLU A 151 46.11 15.87 -2.81
C GLU A 151 46.83 14.91 -1.86
N LEU A 152 46.68 15.14 -0.55
CA LEU A 152 47.33 14.31 0.46
C LEU A 152 46.76 12.88 0.46
N PHE A 153 45.45 12.71 0.27
CA PHE A 153 44.85 11.37 0.12
C PHE A 153 45.31 10.66 -1.16
N ARG A 154 45.51 11.37 -2.28
CA ARG A 154 46.15 10.79 -3.47
C ARG A 154 47.56 10.29 -3.17
N ALA A 155 48.35 11.12 -2.50
CA ALA A 155 49.72 10.79 -2.15
C ALA A 155 49.84 9.55 -1.24
N VAL A 156 48.83 9.25 -0.40
CA VAL A 156 48.81 8.02 0.42
C VAL A 156 48.90 6.78 -0.44
N ARG A 157 48.06 6.64 -1.46
CA ARG A 157 48.07 5.45 -2.33
C ARG A 157 49.18 5.45 -3.37
N ASP A 158 49.64 6.63 -3.82
CA ASP A 158 50.72 6.72 -4.80
C ASP A 158 52.07 6.32 -4.18
N ARG A 159 52.31 6.71 -2.92
CA ARG A 159 53.56 6.43 -2.20
C ARG A 159 53.51 5.15 -1.37
N TYR A 160 52.33 4.81 -0.86
CA TYR A 160 52.14 3.67 0.04
C TYR A 160 50.98 2.78 -0.42
N PRO A 161 51.05 2.18 -1.62
CA PRO A 161 49.95 1.38 -2.18
C PRO A 161 49.61 0.13 -1.34
N LYS A 162 50.54 -0.32 -0.47
CA LYS A 162 50.33 -1.45 0.46
C LYS A 162 49.93 -1.02 1.88
N SER A 163 49.77 0.28 2.12
CA SER A 163 49.37 0.80 3.42
C SER A 163 47.94 0.36 3.76
N ALA A 164 47.68 0.14 5.05
CA ALA A 164 46.34 -0.05 5.57
C ALA A 164 45.41 1.15 5.28
N TYR A 165 45.99 2.35 5.04
CA TYR A 165 45.24 3.57 4.72
C TYR A 165 44.95 3.75 3.22
N ALA A 166 45.55 2.95 2.33
CA ALA A 166 45.36 3.10 0.89
C ALA A 166 43.89 2.94 0.46
N PRO A 167 43.12 1.95 0.95
CA PRO A 167 41.70 1.82 0.62
C PRO A 167 40.87 3.03 1.10
N ASP A 168 41.08 3.46 2.34
CA ASP A 168 40.37 4.60 2.94
C ASP A 168 40.62 5.92 2.19
N SER A 169 41.82 6.07 1.61
CA SER A 169 42.21 7.29 0.91
C SER A 169 41.29 7.61 -0.27
N TYR A 170 40.76 6.60 -0.98
CA TYR A 170 39.84 6.79 -2.09
C TYR A 170 38.51 7.40 -1.63
N TYR A 171 37.97 6.89 -0.53
CA TYR A 171 36.72 7.39 0.03
C TYR A 171 36.86 8.85 0.47
N TRP A 172 37.90 9.17 1.22
CA TRP A 172 38.09 10.52 1.74
C TRP A 172 38.48 11.53 0.67
N GLU A 173 39.23 11.13 -0.35
CA GLU A 173 39.46 11.98 -1.52
C GLU A 173 38.13 12.33 -2.22
N SER A 174 37.29 11.33 -2.47
CA SER A 174 35.98 11.51 -3.11
C SER A 174 35.11 12.48 -2.30
N TYR A 175 35.12 12.34 -0.98
CA TYR A 175 34.44 13.25 -0.06
C TYR A 175 35.00 14.69 -0.16
N GLY A 176 36.32 14.85 -0.19
CA GLY A 176 36.95 16.16 -0.38
C GLY A 176 36.57 16.81 -1.71
N LEU A 177 36.57 16.06 -2.81
CA LEU A 177 36.15 16.55 -4.13
C LEU A 177 34.70 17.02 -4.15
N TYR A 178 33.79 16.24 -3.54
CA TYR A 178 32.39 16.60 -3.39
C TYR A 178 32.22 17.91 -2.62
N ARG A 179 32.86 18.03 -1.44
CA ARG A 179 32.76 19.23 -0.60
C ARG A 179 33.34 20.47 -1.27
N ARG A 180 34.41 20.32 -2.06
CA ARG A 180 34.98 21.40 -2.87
C ARG A 180 33.96 21.91 -3.89
N GLY A 181 33.38 21.02 -4.70
CA GLY A 181 32.38 21.39 -5.70
C GLY A 181 31.18 22.13 -5.09
N SER A 182 30.70 21.69 -3.92
CA SER A 182 29.65 22.41 -3.20
C SER A 182 30.09 23.79 -2.71
N THR A 183 31.34 23.95 -2.25
CA THR A 183 31.84 25.24 -1.76
C THR A 183 32.07 26.22 -2.90
N ASP A 184 32.54 25.76 -4.05
CA ASP A 184 32.72 26.59 -5.24
C ASP A 184 31.36 27.08 -5.75
N ALA A 185 30.33 26.23 -5.74
CA ALA A 185 28.96 26.60 -6.07
C ALA A 185 28.34 27.66 -5.12
N LEU A 186 28.79 27.74 -3.87
CA LEU A 186 28.34 28.75 -2.91
C LEU A 186 29.03 30.12 -3.10
N ARG A 187 30.10 30.20 -3.89
CA ARG A 187 30.82 31.45 -4.19
C ARG A 187 30.39 32.11 -5.50
N MET A 188 29.56 31.43 -6.30
CA MET A 188 29.01 31.91 -7.57
C MET A 188 27.65 32.55 -7.34
#